data_AF-A0A6L3ABG3-F1
#
_entry.id   AF-A0A6L3ABG3-F1
#
_cell.length_a   1.000
_cell.length_b   1.000
_cell.length_c   1.000
_cell.angle_alpha   90.00
_cell.angle_beta   90.00
_cell.angle_gamma   90.00
#
_symmetry.space_group_name_H-M   'P 1'
#
loop_
_entity.id
_entity.type
_entity.pdbx_description
1 polymer ?
#
loop_
_entity_poly.entity_id
_entity_poly.type
_entity_poly.pdbx_seq_one_letter_code
_entity_poly.pdbx_strand_id
1 'polypeptide(L)'
;MAQGYVEKLGLPKVEQGTGMSLEDAHSISISSVDLLREYGRKVGADAVAFLKEVPVEALEEVQMIKPLGEMPKWRVVRQVIMTHGFMHLGEINALKGQMGFKFAI
;
A
#
# COMPACT_ATOMS: atom_id res chain seq x y z
N MET A 1 -10.04 -12.73 6.29
CA MET A 1 -11.41 -12.14 6.38
C MET A 1 -11.29 -10.64 6.57
N ALA A 2 -12.20 -9.85 6.01
CA ALA A 2 -12.18 -8.39 6.12
C ALA A 2 -12.41 -7.96 7.59
N GLN A 3 -11.42 -7.31 8.21
CA GLN A 3 -11.41 -6.96 9.65
C GLN A 3 -12.16 -5.65 9.99
N GLY A 4 -12.98 -5.13 9.06
CA GLY A 4 -13.79 -3.91 9.24
C GLY A 4 -12.98 -2.61 9.33
N TYR A 5 -11.77 -2.56 8.75
CA TYR A 5 -10.90 -1.38 8.85
C TYR A 5 -11.42 -0.16 8.10
N VAL A 6 -12.25 -0.35 7.06
CA VAL A 6 -12.89 0.75 6.34
C VAL A 6 -13.77 1.56 7.30
N GLU A 7 -14.65 0.89 8.04
CA GLU A 7 -15.51 1.51 9.04
C GLU A 7 -14.71 2.07 10.21
N LYS A 8 -13.72 1.31 10.72
CA LYS A 8 -12.92 1.73 11.88
C LYS A 8 -12.04 2.96 11.60
N LEU A 9 -11.48 3.07 10.39
CA LEU A 9 -10.66 4.21 9.98
C LEU A 9 -11.48 5.37 9.39
N GLY A 10 -12.79 5.18 9.18
CA GLY A 10 -13.66 6.19 8.58
C GLY A 10 -13.30 6.50 7.12
N LEU A 11 -12.72 5.55 6.40
CA LEU A 11 -12.26 5.75 5.03
C LEU A 11 -13.43 5.63 4.04
N PRO A 12 -13.39 6.37 2.91
CA PRO A 12 -14.33 6.17 1.82
C PRO A 12 -14.34 4.69 1.37
N LYS A 13 -15.53 4.14 1.10
CA LYS A 13 -15.68 2.75 0.60
C LYS A 13 -15.20 2.55 -0.85
N VAL A 14 -14.75 3.61 -1.51
CA VAL A 14 -14.19 3.56 -2.87
C VAL A 14 -12.72 3.16 -2.86
N GLU A 15 -12.23 2.59 -3.96
CA GLU A 15 -10.80 2.30 -4.11
C GLU A 15 -9.99 3.60 -4.04
N GLN A 16 -9.02 3.64 -3.14
CA GLN A 16 -8.06 4.74 -3.04
C GLN A 16 -6.88 4.43 -3.97
N GLY A 17 -6.46 5.39 -4.79
CA GLY A 17 -5.31 5.23 -5.68
C GLY A 17 -5.57 5.66 -7.11
N THR A 18 -5.19 4.82 -8.08
CA THR A 18 -5.23 5.18 -9.51
C THR A 18 -6.64 5.56 -9.95
N GLY A 19 -6.80 6.79 -10.45
CA GLY A 19 -8.08 7.34 -10.89
C GLY A 19 -8.85 8.12 -9.82
N MET A 20 -8.35 8.19 -8.59
CA MET A 20 -8.88 9.06 -7.54
C MET A 20 -8.63 10.54 -7.88
N SER A 21 -9.64 11.39 -7.69
CA SER A 21 -9.49 12.84 -7.90
C SER A 21 -8.61 13.46 -6.80
N LEU A 22 -7.98 14.61 -7.09
CA LEU A 22 -7.23 15.35 -6.06
C LEU A 22 -8.12 15.82 -4.92
N GLU A 23 -9.37 16.18 -5.22
CA GLU A 23 -10.34 16.59 -4.20
C GLU A 23 -10.65 15.45 -3.23
N ASP A 24 -10.94 14.25 -3.75
CA ASP A 24 -11.19 13.08 -2.92
C ASP A 24 -9.95 12.72 -2.11
N ALA A 25 -8.75 12.76 -2.71
CA ALA A 25 -7.50 12.45 -2.03
C ALA A 25 -7.23 13.42 -0.86
N HIS A 26 -7.49 14.72 -1.05
CA HIS A 26 -7.37 15.73 0.01
C HIS A 26 -8.45 15.60 1.09
N SER A 27 -9.60 14.98 0.78
CA SER A 27 -10.67 14.74 1.75
C SER A 27 -10.36 13.58 2.71
N ILE A 28 -9.35 12.74 2.40
CA ILE A 28 -8.96 11.63 3.25
C ILE A 28 -8.46 12.18 4.59
N SER A 29 -9.12 11.75 5.66
CA SER A 29 -8.73 12.04 7.03
C SER A 29 -8.58 10.75 7.81
N ILE A 30 -7.46 10.61 8.52
CA ILE A 30 -7.19 9.46 9.37
C ILE A 30 -7.42 9.90 10.81
N SER A 31 -8.53 9.45 11.40
CA SER A 31 -8.97 9.87 12.74
C SER A 31 -8.18 9.24 13.89
N SER A 32 -7.46 8.13 13.63
CA SER A 32 -6.65 7.43 14.64
C SER A 32 -5.35 6.89 14.05
N VAL A 33 -4.23 7.50 14.45
CA VAL A 33 -2.88 7.04 14.06
C VAL A 33 -2.59 5.66 14.66
N ASP A 34 -3.03 5.39 15.90
CA ASP A 34 -2.80 4.09 16.54
C ASP A 34 -3.49 2.96 15.80
N LEU A 35 -4.73 3.20 15.34
CA LEU A 35 -5.47 2.25 14.52
C LEU A 35 -4.81 2.03 13.16
N LEU A 36 -4.31 3.10 12.52
CA LEU A 36 -3.56 2.97 11.26
C LEU A 36 -2.29 2.12 11.46
N ARG A 37 -1.57 2.34 12.56
CA ARG A 37 -0.37 1.56 12.90
C ARG A 37 -0.70 0.09 13.19
N GLU A 38 -1.81 -0.17 13.87
CA GLU A 38 -2.29 -1.53 14.10
C GLU A 38 -2.63 -2.23 12.77
N TYR A 39 -3.38 -1.55 11.90
CA TYR A 39 -3.70 -2.04 10.57
C TYR A 39 -2.45 -2.39 9.78
N GLY A 40 -1.47 -1.48 9.70
CA GLY A 40 -0.21 -1.71 9.00
C GLY A 40 0.58 -2.91 9.54
N ARG A 41 0.64 -3.08 10.87
CA ARG A 41 1.28 -4.25 11.49
C ARG A 41 0.59 -5.56 11.11
N LYS A 42 -0.75 -5.59 11.11
CA LYS A 42 -1.51 -6.79 10.76
C LYS A 42 -1.38 -7.13 9.28
N VAL A 43 -1.50 -6.14 8.39
CA VAL A 43 -1.27 -6.34 6.95
C VAL A 43 0.14 -6.88 6.70
N GLY A 44 1.15 -6.33 7.39
CA GLY A 44 2.52 -6.85 7.29
C GLY A 44 2.66 -8.31 7.74
N ALA A 45 2.06 -8.67 8.87
CA ALA A 45 2.07 -10.05 9.37
C ALA A 45 1.34 -11.01 8.42
N ASP A 46 0.16 -10.64 7.94
CA ASP A 46 -0.65 -11.43 7.02
C ASP A 46 0.07 -11.60 5.67
N ALA A 47 0.71 -10.55 5.15
CA ALA A 47 1.47 -10.61 3.91
C ALA A 47 2.69 -11.55 4.03
N VAL A 48 3.43 -11.48 5.14
CA VAL A 48 4.56 -12.39 5.40
C VAL A 48 4.08 -13.82 5.55
N ALA A 49 2.96 -14.05 6.27
CA ALA A 49 2.38 -15.38 6.41
C ALA A 49 1.96 -15.95 5.04
N PHE A 50 1.29 -15.16 4.21
CA PHE A 50 0.93 -15.54 2.85
C PHE A 50 2.15 -15.90 2.01
N LEU A 51 3.19 -15.05 1.99
CA LEU A 51 4.39 -15.27 1.19
C LEU A 51 5.15 -16.55 1.55
N LYS A 52 5.06 -17.03 2.80
CA LYS A 52 5.68 -18.31 3.21
C LYS A 52 5.01 -19.54 2.61
N GLU A 53 3.73 -19.44 2.28
CA GLU A 53 2.93 -20.55 1.74
C GLU A 53 2.87 -20.53 0.21
N VAL A 54 3.26 -19.43 -0.43
CA VAL A 54 3.24 -19.32 -1.90
C VAL A 54 4.36 -20.18 -2.50
N PRO A 55 4.03 -21.15 -3.37
CA PRO A 55 5.04 -21.92 -4.07
C PRO A 55 5.80 -21.03 -5.05
N VAL A 56 7.11 -21.27 -5.19
CA VAL A 56 7.99 -20.45 -6.04
C VAL A 56 7.53 -20.47 -7.49
N GLU A 57 6.98 -21.59 -7.96
CA GLU A 57 6.50 -21.78 -9.32
C GLU A 57 5.32 -20.85 -9.64
N ALA A 58 4.50 -20.51 -8.65
CA ALA A 58 3.41 -19.55 -8.83
C ALA A 58 3.94 -18.14 -9.18
N LEU A 59 5.21 -17.84 -8.91
CA LEU A 59 5.79 -16.54 -9.24
C LEU A 59 6.01 -16.34 -10.75
N GLU A 60 6.05 -17.42 -11.53
CA GLU A 60 6.20 -17.38 -12.99
C GLU A 60 4.87 -17.13 -13.72
N GLU A 61 3.74 -17.28 -13.04
CA GLU A 61 2.42 -17.04 -13.64
C GLU A 61 2.29 -15.60 -14.11
N VAL A 62 1.95 -15.44 -15.39
CA VAL A 62 1.69 -14.14 -16.02
C VAL A 62 0.27 -13.71 -15.74
N GLN A 63 0.10 -12.45 -15.33
CA GLN A 63 -1.19 -11.83 -15.09
C GLN A 63 -1.25 -10.42 -15.67
N MET A 64 -2.46 -9.98 -16.01
CA MET A 64 -2.74 -8.61 -16.40
C MET A 64 -2.74 -7.70 -15.16
N ILE A 65 -1.85 -6.70 -15.14
CA ILE A 65 -1.84 -5.64 -14.14
C ILE A 65 -2.29 -4.35 -14.80
N LYS A 66 -3.45 -3.82 -14.43
CA LYS A 66 -3.89 -2.52 -14.94
C LYS A 66 -3.23 -1.38 -14.15
N PRO A 67 -2.74 -0.30 -14.78
CA PRO A 67 -2.68 -0.04 -16.23
C PRO A 67 -1.37 -0.51 -16.91
N LEU A 68 -0.55 -1.31 -16.24
CA LEU A 68 0.84 -1.61 -16.62
C LEU A 68 1.03 -2.76 -17.64
N GLY A 69 -0.03 -3.52 -17.95
CA GLY A 69 0.01 -4.65 -18.88
C GLY A 69 0.31 -5.99 -18.22
N GLU A 70 0.60 -7.01 -19.04
CA GLU A 70 0.88 -8.36 -18.59
C GLU A 70 2.30 -8.52 -18.05
N MET A 71 2.45 -9.17 -16.90
CA MET A 71 3.77 -9.50 -16.34
C MET A 71 3.70 -10.68 -15.37
N PRO A 72 4.81 -11.42 -15.18
CA PRO A 72 4.88 -12.49 -14.20
C PRO A 72 4.79 -11.95 -12.76
N LYS A 73 4.23 -12.75 -11.85
CA LYS A 73 4.02 -12.39 -10.44
C LYS A 73 5.29 -11.95 -9.72
N TRP A 74 6.46 -12.56 -9.98
CA TRP A 74 7.72 -12.10 -9.37
C TRP A 74 8.03 -10.64 -9.72
N ARG A 75 7.72 -10.22 -10.95
CA ARG A 75 7.94 -8.85 -11.42
C ARG A 75 6.98 -7.89 -10.75
N VAL A 76 5.72 -8.30 -10.55
CA VAL A 76 4.74 -7.53 -9.78
C VAL A 76 5.24 -7.27 -8.36
N VAL A 77 5.71 -8.31 -7.66
CA VAL A 77 6.22 -8.16 -6.29
C VAL A 77 7.38 -7.19 -6.24
N ARG A 78 8.39 -7.37 -7.09
CA ARG A 78 9.60 -6.55 -7.06
C ARG A 78 9.36 -5.11 -7.54
N GLN A 79 8.71 -4.94 -8.69
CA GLN A 79 8.61 -3.65 -9.37
C GLN A 79 7.39 -2.87 -8.92
N VAL A 80 6.25 -3.52 -8.70
CA VAL A 80 5.01 -2.81 -8.35
C VAL A 80 4.89 -2.69 -6.84
N ILE A 81 5.02 -3.78 -6.08
CA ILE A 81 4.76 -3.73 -4.63
C ILE A 81 5.92 -3.07 -3.89
N MET A 82 7.16 -3.58 -4.06
CA MET A 82 8.30 -3.09 -3.28
C MET A 82 8.72 -1.68 -3.69
N THR A 83 8.91 -1.41 -4.98
CA THR A 83 9.35 -0.08 -5.44
C THR A 83 8.32 1.01 -5.13
N HIS A 84 7.02 0.73 -5.29
CA HIS A 84 5.98 1.70 -4.96
C HIS A 84 5.98 2.09 -3.47
N GLY A 85 6.21 1.12 -2.57
CA GLY A 85 6.38 1.42 -1.15
C GLY A 85 7.54 2.39 -0.87
N PHE A 86 8.67 2.22 -1.57
CA PHE A 86 9.80 3.15 -1.46
C PHE A 86 9.50 4.52 -2.06
N MET A 87 8.70 4.61 -3.13
CA MET A 87 8.26 5.89 -3.69
C MET A 87 7.44 6.69 -2.66
N HIS A 88 6.44 6.08 -2.03
CA HIS A 88 5.66 6.72 -0.97
C HIS A 88 6.52 7.13 0.23
N LEU A 89 7.49 6.30 0.62
CA LEU A 89 8.43 6.68 1.68
C LEU A 89 9.24 7.93 1.30
N GLY A 90 9.64 8.05 0.03
CA GLY A 90 10.28 9.25 -0.51
C GLY A 90 9.38 10.48 -0.45
N GLU A 91 8.13 10.36 -0.87
CA GLU A 91 7.11 11.43 -0.83
C GLU A 91 6.86 11.91 0.61
N ILE A 92 6.68 10.98 1.55
CA ILE A 92 6.50 11.29 2.98
C ILE A 92 7.73 12.06 3.51
N ASN A 93 8.93 11.61 3.17
CA ASN A 93 10.16 12.27 3.61
C ASN A 93 10.32 13.67 2.98
N ALA A 94 9.92 13.86 1.73
CA ALA A 94 9.91 15.17 1.08
C ALA A 94 8.97 16.14 1.80
N LEU A 95 7.74 15.71 2.12
CA LEU A 95 6.77 16.50 2.89
C LEU A 95 7.30 16.83 4.29
N LYS A 96 7.86 15.84 4.99
CA LYS A 96 8.51 16.04 6.28
C LYS A 96 9.61 17.10 6.20
N GLY A 97 10.46 17.04 5.18
CA GLY A 97 11.52 18.02 4.95
C GLY A 97 10.99 19.44 4.74
N GLN A 98 9.91 19.59 3.96
CA GLN A 98 9.24 20.89 3.78
C GLN A 98 8.65 21.45 5.09
N MET A 99 8.26 20.58 6.02
CA MET A 99 7.80 20.96 7.37
C MET A 99 8.95 21.16 8.37
N GLY A 100 10.22 21.03 7.95
CA GLY A 100 11.39 21.18 8.81
C GLY A 100 11.74 19.94 9.65
N PHE A 101 11.09 18.79 9.41
CA PHE A 101 11.46 17.54 10.05
C PHE A 101 12.67 16.89 9.39
N LYS A 102 13.45 16.16 10.19
CA LYS A 102 14.56 15.36 9.69
C LYS A 102 14.06 14.16 8.87
N PHE A 103 14.84 13.81 7.86
CA PHE A 103 14.72 12.56 7.13
C PHE A 103 14.82 11.36 8.10
N ALA A 104 13.98 10.35 7.92
CA ALA A 104 14.05 9.10 8.67
C ALA A 104 13.59 7.93 7.79
N ILE A 105 14.18 6.75 8.03
CA ILE A 105 13.85 5.46 7.40
C ILE A 105 13.24 4.57 8.46
#